data_AF-A0A0Q6SUC0-F1
#
_entry.id   AF-A0A0Q6SUC0-F1
#
_cell.length_a   1.000
_cell.length_b   1.000
_cell.length_c   1.000
_cell.angle_alpha   90.00
_cell.angle_beta   90.00
_cell.angle_gamma   90.00
#
_symmetry.space_group_name_H-M   'P 1'
#
loop_
_entity.id
_entity.type
_entity.pdbx_description
1 polymer ?
#
loop_
_entity_poly.entity_id
_entity_poly.type
_entity_poly.pdbx_seq_one_letter_code
_entity_poly.pdbx_strand_id
1 'polypeptide(L)'
;MHSEQPFAGEVPAVSQPPKMITTYAFHIHGWKQELFKRYFPDRAFVFVPMYARESDFEGWAARILREADPQIFVWSLRAPKRLKSFALEHDIPVFYIEDGFIRSVVANASRTPPLSLALDQGTAYFDCREPSDLERLLCCYDFDGAPELLARASAGIRFLLDTGVSKYNSGARADLDRLYGPKSGKRVLVIGQVEDDASIQFGCLSPVTNNDLVRLAARENPGAQIIYKPHPDILNRVRLAQSDPQDVQHLCQIIKQPLSLSQAFETVDHVYTITSLAGFEALLRGLKVTVYGCPFYAGWGLTDDRQPNDRRGRALSIEALFAGAYLLYPRYFDPQSGKSLSFEETVEGISRYFATRREPDLPRHSPGPKWRAWGPYGVLGWRHLITPLLAMIVSKIGNSHDAAIFRQDPILFFRELSNPRFRLIGRIIYPFG
;
A
#
# COMPACT_ATOMS: atom_id res chain seq x y z
N MET A 1 -48.69 -51.51 -36.58
CA MET A 1 -48.90 -50.59 -35.44
C MET A 1 -47.62 -50.57 -34.62
N HIS A 2 -46.71 -49.65 -34.93
CA HIS A 2 -45.59 -49.32 -34.06
C HIS A 2 -45.59 -47.81 -33.91
N SER A 3 -45.99 -47.37 -32.72
CA SER A 3 -46.06 -46.00 -32.27
C SER A 3 -44.67 -45.54 -31.83
N GLU A 4 -44.10 -44.55 -32.50
CA GLU A 4 -42.94 -43.80 -32.04
C GLU A 4 -43.35 -42.86 -30.89
N GLN A 5 -42.69 -43.00 -29.74
CA GLN A 5 -42.74 -42.02 -28.66
C GLN A 5 -41.68 -40.95 -28.89
N PRO A 6 -41.97 -39.65 -28.72
CA PRO A 6 -40.96 -38.62 -28.80
C PRO A 6 -40.14 -38.55 -27.50
N PHE A 7 -38.82 -38.54 -27.65
CA PHE A 7 -37.84 -38.23 -26.61
C PHE A 7 -38.13 -36.85 -26.00
N ALA A 8 -38.49 -36.83 -24.72
CA ALA A 8 -38.50 -35.61 -23.91
C ALA A 8 -37.04 -35.23 -23.62
N GLY A 9 -36.54 -34.18 -24.27
CA GLY A 9 -35.25 -33.59 -23.94
C GLY A 9 -35.28 -32.97 -22.55
N GLU A 10 -34.39 -33.43 -21.67
CA GLU A 10 -34.12 -32.77 -20.40
C GLU A 10 -33.59 -31.35 -20.67
N VAL A 11 -34.32 -30.35 -20.16
CA VAL A 11 -33.88 -28.97 -20.13
C VAL A 11 -32.70 -28.88 -19.15
N PRO A 12 -31.52 -28.39 -19.55
CA PRO A 12 -30.40 -28.26 -18.61
C PRO A 12 -30.81 -27.32 -17.49
N ALA A 13 -30.67 -27.80 -16.26
CA ALA A 13 -30.95 -27.03 -15.05
C ALA A 13 -30.18 -25.71 -15.12
N VAL A 14 -30.91 -24.59 -15.10
CA VAL A 14 -30.35 -23.25 -14.97
C VAL A 14 -29.59 -23.23 -13.64
N SER A 15 -28.26 -23.31 -13.71
CA SER A 15 -27.39 -23.22 -12.53
C SER A 15 -27.69 -21.90 -11.83
N GLN A 16 -28.20 -21.95 -10.61
CA GLN A 16 -28.39 -20.74 -9.81
C GLN A 16 -27.04 -20.02 -9.71
N PRO A 17 -27.00 -18.68 -9.87
CA PRO A 17 -25.76 -17.94 -9.73
C PRO A 17 -25.14 -18.24 -8.36
N PRO A 18 -23.81 -18.38 -8.27
CA PRO A 18 -23.15 -18.67 -7.00
C PRO A 18 -23.54 -17.62 -5.96
N LYS A 19 -23.92 -18.09 -4.75
CA LYS A 19 -24.26 -17.20 -3.63
C LYS A 19 -23.06 -16.31 -3.34
N MET A 20 -23.22 -15.00 -3.53
CA MET A 20 -22.16 -14.03 -3.25
C MET A 20 -21.92 -13.89 -1.74
N ILE A 21 -20.67 -13.67 -1.34
CA ILE A 21 -20.31 -13.42 0.06
C ILE A 21 -20.56 -11.94 0.38
N THR A 22 -21.49 -11.65 1.29
CA THR A 22 -21.70 -10.27 1.75
C THR A 22 -20.46 -9.79 2.50
N THR A 23 -19.79 -8.78 1.97
CA THR A 23 -18.52 -8.28 2.53
C THR A 23 -18.64 -6.81 2.92
N TYR A 24 -18.55 -6.51 4.21
CA TYR A 24 -18.53 -5.14 4.72
C TYR A 24 -17.11 -4.58 4.66
N ALA A 25 -16.91 -3.55 3.84
CA ALA A 25 -15.60 -2.99 3.55
C ALA A 25 -15.41 -1.63 4.24
N PHE A 26 -14.52 -1.59 5.23
CA PHE A 26 -14.18 -0.40 6.01
C PHE A 26 -12.96 0.30 5.42
N HIS A 27 -13.03 1.63 5.36
CA HIS A 27 -11.92 2.52 4.99
C HIS A 27 -11.39 2.30 3.55
N ILE A 28 -12.25 1.85 2.64
CA ILE A 28 -11.95 1.77 1.20
C ILE A 28 -12.41 3.06 0.50
N HIS A 29 -11.44 3.82 -0.01
CA HIS A 29 -11.70 5.01 -0.81
C HIS A 29 -12.62 4.71 -2.00
N GLY A 30 -13.51 5.64 -2.33
CA GLY A 30 -14.52 5.52 -3.39
C GLY A 30 -13.94 5.11 -4.75
N TRP A 31 -12.79 5.69 -5.11
CA TRP A 31 -12.12 5.34 -6.37
C TRP A 31 -11.60 3.89 -6.42
N LYS A 32 -11.36 3.24 -5.27
CA LYS A 32 -10.97 1.82 -5.18
C LYS A 32 -12.17 0.87 -5.19
N GLN A 33 -13.38 1.34 -4.90
CA GLN A 33 -14.53 0.45 -4.68
C GLN A 33 -14.88 -0.38 -5.92
N GLU A 34 -14.82 0.21 -7.10
CA GLU A 34 -15.09 -0.51 -8.35
C GLU A 34 -13.99 -1.52 -8.68
N LEU A 35 -12.74 -1.21 -8.33
CA LEU A 35 -11.62 -2.16 -8.45
C LEU A 35 -11.81 -3.35 -7.51
N PHE A 36 -12.26 -3.12 -6.27
CA PHE A 36 -12.53 -4.19 -5.32
C PHE A 36 -13.61 -5.15 -5.80
N LYS A 37 -14.74 -4.63 -6.33
CA LYS A 37 -15.78 -5.46 -6.93
C LYS A 37 -15.25 -6.30 -8.10
N ARG A 38 -14.33 -5.72 -8.88
CA ARG A 38 -13.70 -6.41 -10.01
C ARG A 38 -12.70 -7.49 -9.56
N TYR A 39 -11.92 -7.24 -8.51
CA TYR A 39 -10.91 -8.17 -7.98
C TYR A 39 -11.53 -9.32 -7.19
N PHE A 40 -12.71 -9.11 -6.62
CA PHE A 40 -13.45 -10.13 -5.86
C PHE A 40 -14.88 -10.25 -6.40
N PRO A 41 -15.05 -10.83 -7.60
CA PRO A 41 -16.35 -10.93 -8.26
C PRO A 41 -17.32 -11.88 -7.54
N ASP A 42 -16.82 -12.69 -6.61
CA ASP A 42 -17.57 -13.58 -5.71
C ASP A 42 -18.23 -12.84 -4.52
N ARG A 43 -18.03 -11.52 -4.40
CA ARG A 43 -18.43 -10.73 -3.22
C ARG A 43 -19.48 -9.67 -3.53
N ALA A 44 -20.46 -9.57 -2.64
CA ALA A 44 -21.38 -8.45 -2.57
C ALA A 44 -20.86 -7.42 -1.56
N PHE A 45 -20.16 -6.39 -2.03
CA PHE A 45 -19.56 -5.39 -1.14
C PHE A 45 -20.57 -4.37 -0.61
N VAL A 46 -20.55 -4.17 0.71
CA VAL A 46 -21.15 -3.04 1.40
C VAL A 46 -20.03 -2.12 1.88
N PHE A 47 -19.79 -1.02 1.17
CA PHE A 47 -18.74 -0.07 1.54
C PHE A 47 -19.22 0.84 2.67
N VAL A 48 -18.55 0.75 3.81
CA VAL A 48 -18.80 1.61 4.97
C VAL A 48 -18.17 2.98 4.72
N PRO A 49 -18.86 4.09 5.05
CA PRO A 49 -18.32 5.44 4.88
C PRO A 49 -16.92 5.61 5.48
N MET A 50 -16.06 6.33 4.75
CA MET A 50 -14.70 6.63 5.18
C MET A 50 -14.69 7.30 6.57
N TYR A 51 -13.73 6.90 7.40
CA TYR A 51 -13.58 7.40 8.78
C TYR A 51 -14.84 7.19 9.64
N ALA A 52 -15.51 6.04 9.49
CA ALA A 52 -16.61 5.63 10.37
C ALA A 52 -16.19 5.76 11.84
N ARG A 53 -17.03 6.43 12.63
CA ARG A 53 -16.75 6.70 14.05
C ARG A 53 -17.20 5.53 14.91
N GLU A 54 -16.63 5.44 16.09
CA GLU A 54 -17.05 4.47 17.11
C GLU A 54 -18.55 4.57 17.42
N SER A 55 -19.10 5.79 17.49
CA SER A 55 -20.52 6.04 17.73
C SER A 55 -21.45 5.47 16.66
N ASP A 56 -20.94 5.33 15.43
CA ASP A 56 -21.73 4.88 14.29
C ASP A 56 -21.63 3.34 14.15
N PHE A 57 -20.71 2.68 14.88
CA PHE A 57 -20.40 1.26 14.72
C PHE A 57 -21.56 0.35 15.14
N GLU A 58 -22.32 0.68 16.19
CA GLU A 58 -23.46 -0.13 16.65
C GLU A 58 -24.51 -0.34 15.54
N GLY A 59 -24.76 0.70 14.73
CA GLY A 59 -25.65 0.59 13.57
C GLY A 59 -25.10 -0.33 12.47
N TRP A 60 -23.78 -0.36 12.29
CA TRP A 60 -23.13 -1.29 11.36
C TRP A 60 -23.09 -2.72 11.89
N ALA A 61 -22.77 -2.91 13.17
CA ALA A 61 -22.80 -4.20 13.85
C ALA A 61 -24.18 -4.86 13.70
N ALA A 62 -25.26 -4.13 13.96
CA ALA A 62 -26.62 -4.63 13.80
C ALA A 62 -26.99 -5.01 12.36
N ARG A 63 -26.35 -4.40 11.35
CA ARG A 63 -26.53 -4.78 9.93
C ARG A 63 -25.71 -6.01 9.58
N ILE A 64 -24.48 -6.08 10.06
CA ILE A 64 -23.58 -7.22 9.86
C ILE A 64 -24.22 -8.50 10.41
N LEU A 65 -24.78 -8.46 11.62
CA LEU A 65 -25.41 -9.62 12.27
C LEU A 65 -26.70 -10.12 11.58
N ARG A 66 -27.27 -9.37 10.64
CA ARG A 66 -28.45 -9.82 9.87
C ARG A 66 -28.08 -10.66 8.66
N GLU A 67 -26.81 -10.63 8.25
CA GLU A 67 -26.31 -11.46 7.17
C GLU A 67 -25.99 -12.87 7.68
N ALA A 68 -26.22 -13.89 6.85
CA ALA A 68 -25.98 -15.28 7.26
C ALA A 68 -24.48 -15.60 7.41
N ASP A 69 -23.65 -15.13 6.47
CA ASP A 69 -22.21 -15.46 6.39
C ASP A 69 -21.38 -14.19 6.06
N PRO A 70 -21.44 -13.13 6.88
CA PRO A 70 -20.75 -11.88 6.57
C PRO A 70 -19.23 -12.06 6.65
N GLN A 71 -18.52 -11.29 5.82
CA GLN A 71 -17.08 -11.07 5.98
C GLN A 71 -16.80 -9.59 6.12
N ILE A 72 -15.68 -9.25 6.77
CA ILE A 72 -15.28 -7.87 6.96
C ILE A 72 -13.91 -7.66 6.31
N PHE A 73 -13.83 -6.66 5.44
CA PHE A 73 -12.56 -6.16 4.89
C PHE A 73 -12.24 -4.82 5.54
N VAL A 74 -11.02 -4.64 6.01
CA VAL A 74 -10.54 -3.38 6.59
C VAL A 74 -9.30 -2.94 5.83
N TRP A 75 -9.30 -1.76 5.23
CA TRP A 75 -8.07 -1.23 4.65
C TRP A 75 -7.11 -0.80 5.77
N SER A 76 -5.88 -1.33 5.74
CA SER A 76 -4.89 -1.10 6.79
C SER A 76 -5.42 -1.57 8.15
N LEU A 77 -5.16 -0.81 9.21
CA LEU A 77 -5.75 -1.01 10.54
C LEU A 77 -6.80 0.06 10.91
N ARG A 78 -7.39 0.70 9.89
CA ARG A 78 -8.32 1.83 10.09
C ARG A 78 -9.77 1.36 10.21
N ALA A 79 -10.10 0.86 11.39
CA ALA A 79 -11.45 0.45 11.77
C ALA A 79 -11.85 1.04 13.15
N PRO A 80 -13.15 1.06 13.47
CA PRO A 80 -13.62 1.27 14.85
C PRO A 80 -12.93 0.30 15.81
N LYS A 81 -12.61 0.75 17.02
CA LYS A 81 -11.83 -0.03 18.00
C LYS A 81 -12.54 -1.32 18.40
N ARG A 82 -13.87 -1.28 18.53
CA ARG A 82 -14.69 -2.45 18.85
C ARG A 82 -14.84 -3.45 17.71
N LEU A 83 -14.45 -3.11 16.48
CA LEU A 83 -14.68 -4.00 15.33
C LEU A 83 -14.00 -5.35 15.50
N LYS A 84 -12.74 -5.37 15.97
CA LYS A 84 -11.99 -6.61 16.14
C LYS A 84 -12.61 -7.51 17.21
N SER A 85 -12.97 -6.94 18.36
CA SER A 85 -13.60 -7.72 19.45
C SER A 85 -15.01 -8.20 19.07
N PHE A 86 -15.78 -7.36 18.39
CA PHE A 86 -17.11 -7.71 17.87
C PHE A 86 -17.02 -8.88 16.87
N ALA A 87 -16.09 -8.81 15.93
CA ALA A 87 -15.94 -9.86 14.93
C ALA A 87 -15.51 -11.19 15.58
N LEU A 88 -14.64 -11.15 16.58
CA LEU A 88 -14.24 -12.33 17.35
C LEU A 88 -15.41 -12.93 18.15
N GLU A 89 -16.22 -12.09 18.81
CA GLU A 89 -17.39 -12.53 19.60
C GLU A 89 -18.44 -13.26 18.76
N HIS A 90 -18.56 -12.91 17.48
CA HIS A 90 -19.57 -13.44 16.56
C HIS A 90 -19.00 -14.37 15.49
N ASP A 91 -17.74 -14.79 15.61
CA ASP A 91 -17.05 -15.68 14.65
C ASP A 91 -17.09 -15.16 13.19
N ILE A 92 -16.93 -13.84 13.03
CA ILE A 92 -16.97 -13.16 11.73
C ILE A 92 -15.54 -13.00 11.19
N PRO A 93 -15.22 -13.56 10.00
CA PRO A 93 -13.90 -13.38 9.40
C PRO A 93 -13.59 -11.91 9.10
N VAL A 94 -12.44 -11.44 9.58
CA VAL A 94 -11.88 -10.12 9.27
C VAL A 94 -10.63 -10.29 8.41
N PHE A 95 -10.51 -9.49 7.36
CA PHE A 95 -9.33 -9.41 6.52
C PHE A 95 -8.81 -7.97 6.49
N TYR A 96 -7.59 -7.78 6.94
CA TYR A 96 -6.83 -6.55 6.82
C TYR A 96 -6.19 -6.50 5.45
N ILE A 97 -6.59 -5.50 4.67
CA ILE A 97 -6.20 -5.33 3.27
C ILE A 97 -5.14 -4.25 3.19
N GLU A 98 -4.04 -4.56 2.53
CA GLU A 98 -3.00 -3.58 2.22
C GLU A 98 -2.56 -3.70 0.76
N ASP A 99 -1.90 -2.66 0.27
CA ASP A 99 -1.17 -2.79 -0.99
C ASP A 99 -0.07 -3.85 -0.80
N GLY A 100 0.03 -4.78 -1.75
CA GLY A 100 1.13 -5.75 -1.79
C GLY A 100 2.47 -5.08 -2.12
N PHE A 101 3.54 -5.88 -2.17
CA PHE A 101 4.89 -5.35 -2.32
C PHE A 101 5.21 -4.85 -3.74
N ILE A 102 4.42 -5.27 -4.74
CA ILE A 102 4.41 -4.68 -6.10
C ILE A 102 3.11 -3.89 -6.26
N ARG A 103 3.19 -2.59 -6.07
CA ARG A 103 1.98 -1.75 -6.00
C ARG A 103 1.49 -1.29 -7.36
N SER A 104 2.33 -0.58 -8.13
CA SER A 104 1.86 0.07 -9.35
C SER A 104 2.93 0.24 -10.42
N VAL A 105 2.46 0.34 -11.65
CA VAL A 105 3.28 0.61 -12.82
C VAL A 105 3.94 1.98 -12.75
N VAL A 106 3.29 3.01 -12.18
CA VAL A 106 3.83 4.38 -12.11
C VAL A 106 4.03 4.81 -10.66
N ALA A 107 5.22 5.35 -10.34
CA ALA A 107 5.48 6.03 -9.07
C ALA A 107 4.66 7.32 -8.96
N ASN A 108 4.08 7.58 -7.78
CA ASN A 108 3.47 8.88 -7.41
C ASN A 108 2.24 9.33 -8.22
N ALA A 109 1.59 8.46 -8.99
CA ALA A 109 0.27 8.77 -9.53
C ALA A 109 -0.78 8.53 -8.43
N SER A 110 -1.31 9.61 -7.86
CA SER A 110 -2.51 9.58 -7.03
C SER A 110 -3.57 8.73 -7.74
N ARG A 111 -4.06 7.68 -7.07
CA ARG A 111 -5.14 6.78 -7.57
C ARG A 111 -4.79 5.83 -8.72
N THR A 112 -3.55 5.33 -8.83
CA THR A 112 -3.28 4.14 -9.66
C THR A 112 -3.84 2.86 -9.02
N PRO A 113 -4.51 1.98 -9.79
CA PRO A 113 -4.96 0.69 -9.29
C PRO A 113 -3.80 -0.15 -8.72
N PRO A 114 -3.99 -0.81 -7.56
CA PRO A 114 -2.97 -1.70 -7.02
C PRO A 114 -2.93 -3.01 -7.82
N LEU A 115 -1.74 -3.38 -8.30
CA LEU A 115 -1.52 -4.65 -9.01
C LEU A 115 -1.48 -5.85 -8.07
N SER A 116 -1.23 -5.62 -6.78
CA SER A 116 -1.24 -6.64 -5.75
C SER A 116 -1.87 -6.15 -4.46
N LEU A 117 -2.55 -7.07 -3.78
CA LEU A 117 -3.14 -6.85 -2.46
C LEU A 117 -2.68 -7.93 -1.49
N ALA A 118 -2.32 -7.51 -0.28
CA ALA A 118 -2.18 -8.38 0.87
C ALA A 118 -3.55 -8.53 1.55
N LEU A 119 -3.93 -9.76 1.88
CA LEU A 119 -5.16 -10.08 2.61
C LEU A 119 -4.78 -10.89 3.84
N ASP A 120 -4.83 -10.28 5.02
CA ASP A 120 -4.35 -10.88 6.27
C ASP A 120 -5.47 -11.00 7.31
N GLN A 121 -5.68 -12.17 7.88
CA GLN A 121 -6.67 -12.38 8.95
C GLN A 121 -6.13 -12.07 10.35
N GLY A 122 -4.80 -12.07 10.53
CA GLY A 122 -4.18 -11.71 11.80
C GLY A 122 -4.09 -10.20 12.00
N THR A 123 -3.26 -9.56 11.20
CA THR A 123 -3.02 -8.10 11.21
C THR A 123 -2.25 -7.70 9.95
N ALA A 124 -2.19 -6.41 9.64
CA ALA A 124 -1.40 -5.94 8.52
C ALA A 124 0.10 -6.31 8.69
N TYR A 125 0.79 -6.68 7.60
CA TYR A 125 2.17 -7.18 7.63
C TYR A 125 3.20 -6.25 8.28
N PHE A 126 2.91 -4.95 8.40
CA PHE A 126 3.79 -3.98 9.05
C PHE A 126 3.55 -3.84 10.56
N ASP A 127 2.50 -4.46 11.11
CA ASP A 127 2.22 -4.45 12.54
C ASP A 127 3.00 -5.56 13.24
N CYS A 128 3.96 -5.17 14.07
CA CYS A 128 4.82 -6.10 14.78
C CYS A 128 4.30 -6.46 16.18
N ARG A 129 3.14 -5.93 16.59
CA ARG A 129 2.58 -6.16 17.93
C ARG A 129 1.80 -7.47 18.01
N GLU A 130 1.31 -7.95 16.87
CA GLU A 130 0.53 -9.17 16.74
C GLU A 130 1.05 -10.00 15.55
N PRO A 131 0.87 -11.33 15.55
CA PRO A 131 1.29 -12.17 14.43
C PRO A 131 0.38 -11.96 13.21
N SER A 132 0.97 -11.57 12.08
CA SER A 132 0.32 -11.55 10.77
C SER A 132 0.29 -12.95 10.14
N ASP A 133 -0.54 -13.16 9.12
CA ASP A 133 -0.49 -14.36 8.27
C ASP A 133 0.85 -14.48 7.56
N LEU A 134 1.46 -13.36 7.16
CA LEU A 134 2.81 -13.39 6.59
C LEU A 134 3.85 -13.90 7.61
N GLU A 135 3.79 -13.43 8.86
CA GLU A 135 4.67 -13.91 9.92
C GLU A 135 4.46 -15.40 10.19
N ARG A 136 3.20 -15.86 10.26
CA ARG A 136 2.87 -17.28 10.40
C ARG A 136 3.39 -18.11 9.23
N LEU A 137 3.20 -17.65 8.01
CA LEU A 137 3.69 -18.30 6.80
C LEU A 137 5.20 -18.47 6.85
N LEU A 138 5.93 -17.39 7.14
CA LEU A 138 7.39 -17.40 7.20
C LEU A 138 7.95 -18.26 8.34
N CYS A 139 7.26 -18.31 9.49
CA CYS A 139 7.63 -19.18 10.60
C CYS A 139 7.45 -20.67 10.24
N CYS A 140 6.29 -21.02 9.68
CA CYS A 140 5.80 -22.40 9.68
C CYS A 140 5.94 -23.13 8.34
N TYR A 141 6.16 -22.42 7.22
CA TYR A 141 6.28 -23.06 5.92
C TYR A 141 7.58 -23.88 5.81
N ASP A 142 7.48 -25.08 5.24
CA ASP A 142 8.61 -25.95 4.97
C ASP A 142 9.30 -25.54 3.66
N PHE A 143 10.18 -24.55 3.75
CA PHE A 143 10.97 -24.09 2.61
C PHE A 143 12.05 -25.09 2.18
N ASP A 144 12.59 -25.86 3.12
CA ASP A 144 13.66 -26.84 2.84
C ASP A 144 13.11 -28.01 2.01
N GLY A 145 11.85 -28.39 2.24
CA GLY A 145 11.09 -29.34 1.43
C GLY A 145 10.57 -28.79 0.09
N ALA A 146 10.82 -27.53 -0.25
CA ALA A 146 10.25 -26.86 -1.43
C ALA A 146 11.32 -26.27 -2.39
N PRO A 147 12.29 -27.07 -2.91
CA PRO A 147 13.40 -26.57 -3.72
C PRO A 147 12.94 -25.88 -5.02
N GLU A 148 11.85 -26.33 -5.63
CA GLU A 148 11.28 -25.70 -6.85
C GLU A 148 10.75 -24.29 -6.56
N LEU A 149 10.14 -24.08 -5.39
CA LEU A 149 9.68 -22.75 -4.95
C LEU A 149 10.86 -21.82 -4.71
N LEU A 150 11.93 -22.31 -4.08
CA LEU A 150 13.14 -21.52 -3.84
C LEU A 150 13.87 -21.19 -5.15
N ALA A 151 13.90 -22.11 -6.12
CA ALA A 151 14.42 -21.84 -7.46
C ALA A 151 13.59 -20.77 -8.19
N ARG A 152 12.25 -20.85 -8.10
CA ARG A 152 11.34 -19.81 -8.60
C ARG A 152 11.58 -18.47 -7.92
N ALA A 153 11.77 -18.45 -6.60
CA ALA A 153 12.09 -17.24 -5.86
C ALA A 153 13.42 -16.63 -6.30
N SER A 154 14.48 -17.42 -6.44
CA SER A 154 15.78 -16.96 -6.96
C SER A 154 15.67 -16.36 -8.37
N ALA A 155 14.89 -16.99 -9.26
CA ALA A 155 14.60 -16.44 -10.59
C ALA A 155 13.78 -15.13 -10.49
N GLY A 156 12.78 -15.07 -9.62
CA GLY A 156 11.94 -13.90 -9.38
C GLY A 156 12.73 -12.71 -8.82
N ILE A 157 13.68 -12.95 -7.91
CA ILE A 157 14.60 -11.92 -7.40
C ILE A 157 15.40 -11.34 -8.57
N ARG A 158 16.07 -12.19 -9.36
CA ARG A 158 16.84 -11.73 -10.53
C ARG A 158 15.96 -10.93 -11.49
N PHE A 159 14.76 -11.43 -11.80
CA PHE A 159 13.83 -10.76 -12.70
C PHE A 159 13.41 -9.37 -12.19
N LEU A 160 13.15 -9.23 -10.90
CA LEU A 160 12.80 -7.95 -10.28
C LEU A 160 13.97 -6.96 -10.31
N LEU A 161 15.19 -7.43 -10.05
CA LEU A 161 16.40 -6.62 -10.10
C LEU A 161 16.75 -6.17 -11.53
N ASP A 162 16.72 -7.08 -12.50
CA ASP A 162 17.08 -6.82 -13.91
C ASP A 162 16.11 -5.83 -14.57
N THR A 163 14.83 -5.90 -14.21
CA THR A 163 13.81 -4.97 -14.71
C THR A 163 13.81 -3.62 -13.98
N GLY A 164 14.54 -3.51 -12.86
CA GLY A 164 14.54 -2.32 -12.00
C GLY A 164 13.18 -2.05 -11.35
N VAL A 165 12.28 -3.04 -11.31
CA VAL A 165 10.95 -2.90 -10.74
C VAL A 165 11.04 -2.79 -9.22
N SER A 166 10.35 -1.80 -8.67
CA SER A 166 10.22 -1.48 -7.24
C SER A 166 8.74 -1.27 -6.90
N LYS A 167 8.40 -1.02 -5.62
CA LYS A 167 7.03 -0.66 -5.22
C LYS A 167 6.53 0.57 -5.97
N TYR A 168 7.45 1.50 -6.28
CA TYR A 168 7.20 2.73 -7.04
C TYR A 168 8.23 2.85 -8.18
N ASN A 169 7.77 2.76 -9.42
CA ASN A 169 8.66 2.74 -10.59
C ASN A 169 8.78 4.11 -11.27
N SER A 170 10.00 4.61 -11.44
CA SER A 170 10.30 5.89 -12.10
C SER A 170 11.45 5.76 -13.10
N GLY A 171 11.28 6.25 -14.33
CA GLY A 171 12.26 6.08 -15.42
C GLY A 171 13.41 7.12 -15.48
N ALA A 172 13.56 8.00 -14.48
CA ALA A 172 14.62 9.01 -14.48
C ALA A 172 15.94 8.41 -13.99
N ARG A 173 17.02 8.59 -14.75
CA ARG A 173 18.39 8.22 -14.35
C ARG A 173 19.13 9.46 -13.82
N ALA A 174 19.59 9.39 -12.57
CA ALA A 174 20.54 10.36 -12.00
C ALA A 174 22.00 9.94 -12.25
N ASP A 175 22.88 10.94 -12.39
CA ASP A 175 24.34 10.79 -12.37
C ASP A 175 24.81 10.72 -10.91
N LEU A 176 25.19 9.51 -10.47
CA LEU A 176 25.57 9.24 -9.08
C LEU A 176 26.95 9.78 -8.72
N ASP A 177 27.87 9.89 -9.67
CA ASP A 177 29.20 10.46 -9.40
C ASP A 177 29.09 11.97 -9.17
N ARG A 178 28.20 12.63 -9.92
CA ARG A 178 27.87 14.03 -9.66
C ARG A 178 27.09 14.20 -8.36
N LEU A 179 26.20 13.25 -8.02
CA LEU A 179 25.36 13.37 -6.84
C LEU A 179 26.12 13.04 -5.55
N TYR A 180 26.78 11.89 -5.45
CA TYR A 180 27.47 11.42 -4.25
C TYR A 180 28.97 11.77 -4.24
N GLY A 181 29.52 12.27 -5.35
CA GLY A 181 30.96 12.43 -5.51
C GLY A 181 31.67 11.12 -5.86
N PRO A 182 33.01 11.12 -6.01
CA PRO A 182 33.78 9.90 -6.20
C PRO A 182 33.69 9.01 -4.95
N LYS A 183 33.57 7.69 -5.15
CA LYS A 183 33.57 6.73 -4.04
C LYS A 183 35.00 6.53 -3.53
N SER A 184 35.35 7.21 -2.45
CA SER A 184 36.66 7.10 -1.78
C SER A 184 36.66 6.14 -0.58
N GLY A 185 35.50 5.62 -0.17
CA GLY A 185 35.36 4.76 0.99
C GLY A 185 33.95 4.18 1.15
N LYS A 186 33.63 3.71 2.36
CA LYS A 186 32.34 3.13 2.71
C LYS A 186 31.22 4.17 2.59
N ARG A 187 30.13 3.80 1.92
CA ARG A 187 28.90 4.59 1.82
C ARG A 187 27.76 3.97 2.62
N VAL A 188 27.12 4.79 3.44
CA VAL A 188 25.96 4.40 4.25
C VAL A 188 24.76 5.21 3.81
N LEU A 189 23.68 4.55 3.40
CA LEU A 189 22.43 5.20 3.03
C LEU A 189 21.41 5.10 4.16
N VAL A 190 20.86 6.25 4.56
CA VAL A 190 19.77 6.34 5.52
C VAL A 190 18.48 6.64 4.77
N ILE A 191 17.49 5.77 4.90
CA ILE A 191 16.19 5.91 4.23
C ILE A 191 15.23 6.67 5.13
N GLY A 192 14.80 7.85 4.67
CA GLY A 192 13.76 8.62 5.33
C GLY A 192 12.36 8.11 5.02
N GLN A 193 11.50 8.13 6.03
CA GLN A 193 10.08 7.81 5.95
C GLN A 193 9.24 8.98 6.47
N VAL A 194 7.94 8.94 6.20
CA VAL A 194 7.01 9.83 6.90
C VAL A 194 6.86 9.32 8.34
N GLU A 195 7.16 10.16 9.32
CA GLU A 195 7.29 9.76 10.74
C GLU A 195 5.95 9.40 11.40
N ASP A 196 4.82 9.78 10.80
CA ASP A 196 3.48 9.38 11.23
C ASP A 196 2.89 8.22 10.40
N ASP A 197 3.71 7.54 9.59
CA ASP A 197 3.28 6.40 8.79
C ASP A 197 2.86 5.21 9.68
N ALA A 198 1.83 4.48 9.25
CA ALA A 198 1.30 3.34 9.99
C ALA A 198 2.38 2.26 10.24
N SER A 199 3.29 2.04 9.28
CA SER A 199 4.39 1.09 9.44
C SER A 199 5.38 1.49 10.54
N ILE A 200 5.52 2.78 10.86
CA ILE A 200 6.32 3.23 12.00
C ILE A 200 5.50 3.09 13.29
N GLN A 201 4.26 3.58 13.29
CA GLN A 201 3.37 3.53 14.46
C GLN A 201 3.14 2.11 14.99
N PHE A 202 3.09 1.12 14.10
CA PHE A 202 2.83 -0.28 14.44
C PHE A 202 4.06 -1.18 14.32
N GLY A 203 5.14 -0.69 13.70
CA GLY A 203 6.40 -1.42 13.56
C GLY A 203 7.47 -1.02 14.58
N CYS A 204 7.31 0.08 15.32
CA CYS A 204 8.26 0.54 16.33
C CYS A 204 7.63 0.53 17.72
N LEU A 205 8.29 -0.11 18.68
CA LEU A 205 7.90 -0.11 20.10
C LEU A 205 8.36 1.16 20.82
N SER A 206 9.44 1.77 20.33
CA SER A 206 9.99 3.03 20.84
C SER A 206 9.88 4.14 19.81
N PRO A 207 9.55 5.38 20.21
CA PRO A 207 9.56 6.52 19.29
C PRO A 207 10.93 6.72 18.65
N VAL A 208 10.94 7.01 17.35
CA VAL A 208 12.16 7.26 16.58
C VAL A 208 11.85 8.24 15.45
N THR A 209 12.76 9.19 15.23
CA THR A 209 12.70 10.11 14.08
C THR A 209 13.68 9.70 13.00
N ASN A 210 13.51 10.24 11.79
CA ASN A 210 14.51 10.04 10.74
C ASN A 210 15.88 10.56 11.16
N ASN A 211 15.93 11.69 11.87
CA ASN A 211 17.18 12.28 12.35
C ASN A 211 17.89 11.38 13.38
N ASP A 212 17.15 10.65 14.22
CA ASP A 212 17.74 9.69 15.16
C ASP A 212 18.40 8.52 14.42
N LEU A 213 17.78 8.06 13.32
CA LEU A 213 18.37 7.04 12.46
C LEU A 213 19.65 7.55 11.77
N VAL A 214 19.68 8.81 11.33
CA VAL A 214 20.90 9.42 10.76
C VAL A 214 22.02 9.50 11.80
N ARG A 215 21.70 9.96 13.02
CA ARG A 215 22.67 10.01 14.12
C ARG A 215 23.21 8.62 14.45
N LEU A 216 22.34 7.61 14.50
CA LEU A 216 22.73 6.22 14.74
C LEU A 216 23.72 5.73 13.66
N ALA A 217 23.36 5.90 12.39
CA ALA A 217 24.20 5.50 11.26
C ALA A 217 25.57 6.21 11.28
N ALA A 218 25.60 7.51 11.58
CA ALA A 218 26.85 8.26 11.68
C ALA A 218 27.75 7.78 12.83
N ARG A 219 27.17 7.52 14.01
CA ARG A 219 27.92 7.03 15.18
C ARG A 219 28.56 5.65 14.95
N GLU A 220 27.85 4.76 14.27
CA GLU A 220 28.29 3.36 14.09
C GLU A 220 29.22 3.16 12.89
N ASN A 221 29.34 4.17 12.04
CA ASN A 221 30.17 4.11 10.83
C ASN A 221 31.13 5.31 10.78
N PRO A 222 32.06 5.44 11.75
CA PRO A 222 33.02 6.52 11.75
C PRO A 222 33.86 6.49 10.46
N GLY A 223 34.00 7.65 9.82
CA GLY A 223 34.75 7.81 8.56
C GLY A 223 34.00 7.36 7.30
N ALA A 224 32.78 6.82 7.41
CA ALA A 224 31.96 6.53 6.25
C ALA A 224 31.25 7.78 5.72
N GLN A 225 30.98 7.81 4.41
CA GLN A 225 30.10 8.81 3.82
C GLN A 225 28.65 8.46 4.16
N ILE A 226 28.02 9.27 5.02
CA ILE A 226 26.60 9.12 5.34
C ILE A 226 25.77 9.90 4.32
N ILE A 227 24.86 9.22 3.65
CA ILE A 227 23.93 9.76 2.66
C ILE A 227 22.52 9.63 3.24
N TYR A 228 21.83 10.74 3.41
CA TYR A 228 20.44 10.74 3.87
C TYR A 228 19.52 11.05 2.71
N LYS A 229 18.59 10.13 2.41
CA LYS A 229 17.52 10.33 1.43
C LYS A 229 16.18 10.52 2.16
N PRO A 230 15.73 11.75 2.41
CA PRO A 230 14.46 11.98 3.08
C PRO A 230 13.29 11.60 2.16
N HIS A 231 12.13 11.34 2.77
CA HIS A 231 10.90 11.12 2.00
C HIS A 231 10.49 12.42 1.28
N PRO A 232 10.01 12.36 0.01
CA PRO A 232 9.60 13.55 -0.74
C PRO A 232 8.60 14.45 0.01
N ASP A 233 7.61 13.86 0.68
CA ASP A 233 6.62 14.61 1.49
C ASP A 233 7.23 15.43 2.64
N ILE A 234 8.35 14.95 3.20
CA ILE A 234 9.10 15.65 4.26
C ILE A 234 9.91 16.79 3.65
N LEU A 235 10.60 16.56 2.52
CA LEU A 235 11.31 17.61 1.78
C LEU A 235 10.39 18.75 1.34
N ASN A 236 9.20 18.40 0.86
CA ASN A 236 8.22 19.35 0.35
C ASN A 236 7.37 20.00 1.46
N ARG A 237 7.61 19.66 2.74
CA ARG A 237 6.87 20.16 3.92
C ARG A 237 5.34 19.99 3.80
N VAL A 238 4.90 18.94 3.11
CA VAL A 238 3.47 18.63 2.90
C VAL A 238 2.83 18.02 4.15
N ARG A 239 3.66 17.42 5.01
CA ARG A 239 3.26 16.94 6.34
C ARG A 239 4.04 17.66 7.43
N LEU A 240 3.43 17.75 8.61
CA LEU A 240 4.11 18.20 9.82
C LEU A 240 5.25 17.21 10.11
N ALA A 241 6.49 17.64 9.91
CA ALA A 241 7.66 16.85 10.22
C ALA A 241 7.91 16.90 11.73
N GLN A 242 8.17 15.74 12.35
CA GLN A 242 8.59 15.68 13.76
C GLN A 242 10.08 15.99 13.89
N SER A 243 10.84 15.86 12.80
CA SER A 243 12.25 16.26 12.70
C SER A 243 12.58 17.06 11.43
N ASP A 244 13.55 17.98 11.49
CA ASP A 244 14.04 18.71 10.31
C ASP A 244 15.36 18.08 9.80
N PRO A 245 15.42 17.60 8.54
CA PRO A 245 16.66 17.12 7.94
C PRO A 245 17.86 18.07 8.10
N GLN A 246 17.65 19.39 8.19
CA GLN A 246 18.73 20.37 8.38
C GLN A 246 19.49 20.19 9.70
N ASP A 247 18.86 19.63 10.74
CA ASP A 247 19.49 19.42 12.05
C ASP A 247 20.60 18.37 12.01
N VAL A 248 20.61 17.50 11.00
CA VAL A 248 21.61 16.43 10.82
C VAL A 248 22.49 16.61 9.58
N GLN A 249 22.41 17.77 8.92
CA GLN A 249 23.22 18.07 7.72
C GLN A 249 24.73 18.04 7.99
N HIS A 250 25.15 18.28 9.23
CA HIS A 250 26.54 18.23 9.65
C HIS A 250 27.09 16.80 9.76
N LEU A 251 26.20 15.80 9.76
CA LEU A 251 26.54 14.37 9.85
C LEU A 251 26.41 13.65 8.51
N CYS A 252 25.70 14.22 7.54
CA CYS A 252 25.34 13.52 6.31
C CYS A 252 25.15 14.44 5.11
N GLN A 253 25.27 13.84 3.93
CA GLN A 253 24.84 14.45 2.69
C GLN A 253 23.34 14.23 2.47
N ILE A 254 22.55 15.31 2.44
CA ILE A 254 21.09 15.25 2.24
C ILE A 254 20.75 15.28 0.75
N ILE A 255 20.06 14.25 0.26
CA ILE A 255 19.60 14.15 -1.13
C ILE A 255 18.27 14.89 -1.29
N LYS A 256 18.31 16.04 -1.96
CA LYS A 256 17.13 16.89 -2.19
C LYS A 256 16.46 16.66 -3.55
N GLN A 257 17.20 16.12 -4.52
CA GLN A 257 16.70 15.86 -5.87
C GLN A 257 15.97 14.52 -5.98
N PRO A 258 15.04 14.37 -6.95
CA PRO A 258 14.45 13.07 -7.25
C PRO A 258 15.53 12.03 -7.57
N LEU A 259 15.46 10.90 -6.86
CA LEU A 259 16.34 9.75 -7.03
C LEU A 259 15.53 8.50 -6.73
N SER A 260 15.54 7.53 -7.64
CA SER A 260 14.87 6.25 -7.40
C SER A 260 15.64 5.43 -6.35
N LEU A 261 14.95 4.54 -5.63
CA LEU A 261 15.61 3.69 -4.64
C LEU A 261 16.62 2.74 -5.30
N SER A 262 16.28 2.16 -6.45
CA SER A 262 17.21 1.28 -7.17
C SER A 262 18.53 1.97 -7.48
N GLN A 263 18.49 3.23 -7.95
CA GLN A 263 19.71 4.01 -8.18
C GLN A 263 20.40 4.41 -6.88
N ALA A 264 19.63 4.73 -5.83
CA ALA A 264 20.20 5.10 -4.54
C ALA A 264 21.09 3.99 -3.95
N PHE A 265 20.83 2.72 -4.30
CA PHE A 265 21.56 1.55 -3.82
C PHE A 265 22.86 1.24 -4.58
N GLU A 266 23.05 1.68 -5.83
CA GLU A 266 24.11 1.18 -6.73
C GLU A 266 25.54 1.29 -6.18
N THR A 267 25.83 2.32 -5.37
CA THR A 267 27.19 2.56 -4.83
C THR A 267 27.26 2.48 -3.31
N VAL A 268 26.17 2.09 -2.66
CA VAL A 268 26.04 2.03 -1.19
C VAL A 268 26.49 0.67 -0.68
N ASP A 269 27.12 0.64 0.49
CA ASP A 269 27.60 -0.60 1.12
C ASP A 269 26.70 -1.05 2.28
N HIS A 270 25.98 -0.13 2.91
CA HIS A 270 25.15 -0.39 4.08
C HIS A 270 23.92 0.53 4.09
N VAL A 271 22.73 -0.03 4.28
CA VAL A 271 21.47 0.70 4.41
C VAL A 271 20.98 0.71 5.85
N TYR A 272 20.54 1.87 6.33
CA TYR A 272 19.81 2.06 7.58
C TYR A 272 18.37 2.44 7.26
N THR A 273 17.43 1.80 7.92
CA THR A 273 15.99 2.02 7.73
C THR A 273 15.23 1.85 9.05
N ILE A 274 14.05 2.48 9.16
CA ILE A 274 13.16 2.25 10.30
C ILE A 274 12.31 1.01 10.01
N THR A 275 11.35 1.12 9.09
CA THR A 275 10.44 0.04 8.67
C THR A 275 10.16 0.04 7.16
N SER A 276 10.90 0.84 6.39
CA SER A 276 10.66 1.03 4.95
C SER A 276 10.82 -0.28 4.18
N LEU A 277 9.95 -0.52 3.21
CA LEU A 277 10.13 -1.63 2.25
C LEU A 277 11.46 -1.51 1.49
N ALA A 278 12.02 -0.31 1.36
CA ALA A 278 13.33 -0.08 0.76
C ALA A 278 14.44 -0.91 1.42
N GLY A 279 14.32 -1.22 2.72
CA GLY A 279 15.27 -2.11 3.39
C GLY A 279 15.21 -3.54 2.84
N PHE A 280 14.02 -4.04 2.52
CA PHE A 280 13.89 -5.35 1.86
C PHE A 280 14.46 -5.32 0.44
N GLU A 281 14.19 -4.26 -0.33
CA GLU A 281 14.78 -4.10 -1.67
C GLU A 281 16.31 -4.05 -1.66
N ALA A 282 16.90 -3.53 -0.58
CA ALA A 282 18.34 -3.54 -0.35
C ALA A 282 18.86 -4.95 -0.01
N LEU A 283 18.13 -5.73 0.80
CA LEU A 283 18.46 -7.14 1.06
C LEU A 283 18.46 -7.97 -0.22
N LEU A 284 17.47 -7.76 -1.12
CA LEU A 284 17.42 -8.45 -2.41
C LEU A 284 18.65 -8.15 -3.28
N ARG A 285 19.33 -7.02 -3.07
CA ARG A 285 20.57 -6.61 -3.75
C ARG A 285 21.84 -7.10 -3.04
N GLY A 286 21.70 -7.87 -1.96
CA GLY A 286 22.83 -8.34 -1.15
C GLY A 286 23.49 -7.24 -0.32
N LEU A 287 22.84 -6.11 -0.10
CA LEU A 287 23.38 -5.04 0.75
C LEU A 287 23.23 -5.40 2.23
N LYS A 288 24.17 -4.94 3.06
CA LYS A 288 24.01 -4.97 4.51
C LYS A 288 22.87 -4.03 4.91
N VAL A 289 21.94 -4.49 5.75
CA VAL A 289 20.80 -3.68 6.21
C VAL A 289 20.72 -3.69 7.73
N THR A 290 20.71 -2.51 8.32
CA THR A 290 20.37 -2.28 9.73
C THR A 290 18.95 -1.74 9.82
N VAL A 291 18.14 -2.33 10.70
CA VAL A 291 16.73 -2.02 10.85
C VAL A 291 16.45 -1.56 12.28
N TYR A 292 15.89 -0.35 12.42
CA TYR A 292 15.57 0.19 13.74
C TYR A 292 14.26 -0.36 14.31
N GLY A 293 13.20 -0.40 13.50
CA GLY A 293 11.91 -0.98 13.88
C GLY A 293 11.86 -2.48 13.63
N CYS A 294 10.65 -3.03 13.52
CA CYS A 294 10.39 -4.43 13.22
C CYS A 294 9.47 -4.57 11.99
N PRO A 295 9.91 -4.21 10.78
CA PRO A 295 9.19 -4.52 9.55
C PRO A 295 9.13 -6.04 9.33
N PHE A 296 8.28 -6.52 8.43
CA PHE A 296 8.06 -7.96 8.20
C PHE A 296 9.33 -8.77 7.87
N TYR A 297 10.35 -8.13 7.29
CA TYR A 297 11.60 -8.76 6.87
C TYR A 297 12.70 -8.77 7.95
N ALA A 298 12.48 -8.14 9.10
CA ALA A 298 13.41 -8.16 10.24
C ALA A 298 13.23 -9.45 11.09
N GLY A 299 14.24 -9.84 11.86
CA GLY A 299 14.16 -10.96 12.80
C GLY A 299 14.38 -12.35 12.19
N TRP A 300 14.73 -12.45 10.91
CA TRP A 300 14.95 -13.72 10.22
C TRP A 300 16.44 -14.04 9.98
N GLY A 301 17.35 -13.31 10.63
CA GLY A 301 18.81 -13.46 10.47
C GLY A 301 19.39 -12.80 9.21
N LEU A 302 18.59 -12.06 8.44
CA LEU A 302 19.03 -11.34 7.24
C LEU A 302 19.40 -9.87 7.49
N THR A 303 19.07 -9.35 8.66
CA THR A 303 19.22 -7.93 9.05
C THR A 303 19.96 -7.78 10.38
N ASP A 304 20.58 -6.62 10.59
CA ASP A 304 21.05 -6.15 11.90
C ASP A 304 19.92 -5.39 12.60
N ASP A 305 19.20 -6.06 13.49
CA ASP A 305 17.96 -5.58 14.09
C ASP A 305 18.20 -4.87 15.43
N ARG A 306 17.64 -3.66 15.59
CA ARG A 306 17.70 -2.90 16.85
C ARG A 306 16.48 -3.13 17.74
N GLN A 307 15.40 -3.62 17.15
CA GLN A 307 14.22 -4.09 17.85
C GLN A 307 14.07 -5.60 17.63
N PRO A 308 14.36 -6.45 18.63
CA PRO A 308 14.17 -7.89 18.51
C PRO A 308 12.68 -8.24 18.41
N ASN A 309 12.40 -9.42 17.85
CA ASN A 309 11.06 -10.00 17.82
C ASN A 309 11.15 -11.49 18.17
N ASP A 310 10.82 -11.81 19.42
CA ASP A 310 10.97 -13.16 19.98
C ASP A 310 10.07 -14.21 19.30
N ARG A 311 9.08 -13.79 18.51
CA ARG A 311 8.22 -14.71 17.74
C ARG A 311 8.90 -15.22 16.46
N ARG A 312 9.93 -14.52 15.96
CA ARG A 312 10.67 -14.87 14.74
C ARG A 312 11.93 -15.66 15.13
N GLY A 313 11.72 -16.92 15.51
CA GLY A 313 12.75 -17.77 16.12
C GLY A 313 13.59 -18.61 15.15
N ARG A 314 13.57 -18.33 13.84
CA ARG A 314 14.33 -19.09 12.83
C ARG A 314 15.05 -18.18 11.84
N ALA A 315 16.14 -18.69 11.29
CA ALA A 315 16.80 -18.07 10.15
C ALA A 315 16.07 -18.46 8.84
N LEU A 316 16.00 -17.51 7.90
CA LEU A 316 15.51 -17.74 6.54
C LEU A 316 16.58 -17.34 5.52
N SER A 317 16.61 -18.04 4.39
CA SER A 317 17.32 -17.53 3.21
C SER A 317 16.57 -16.34 2.59
N ILE A 318 17.26 -15.56 1.76
CA ILE A 318 16.61 -14.45 1.05
C ILE A 318 15.53 -14.96 0.08
N GLU A 319 15.74 -16.14 -0.52
CA GLU A 319 14.77 -16.81 -1.39
C GLU A 319 13.52 -17.23 -0.61
N ALA A 320 13.66 -17.77 0.60
CA ALA A 320 12.53 -18.17 1.42
C ALA A 320 11.69 -16.96 1.84
N LEU A 321 12.35 -15.88 2.28
CA LEU A 321 11.68 -14.63 2.61
C LEU A 321 10.98 -14.01 1.39
N PHE A 322 11.63 -14.04 0.22
CA PHE A 322 11.02 -13.58 -1.03
C PHE A 322 9.84 -14.46 -1.46
N ALA A 323 9.95 -15.78 -1.35
CA ALA A 323 8.87 -16.71 -1.68
C ALA A 323 7.61 -16.43 -0.84
N GLY A 324 7.78 -16.28 0.47
CA GLY A 324 6.69 -15.90 1.36
C GLY A 324 6.10 -14.54 0.98
N ALA A 325 6.94 -13.52 0.85
CA ALA A 325 6.49 -12.14 0.65
C ALA A 325 5.92 -11.85 -0.75
N TYR A 326 6.51 -12.38 -1.82
CA TYR A 326 6.12 -12.05 -3.20
C TYR A 326 5.35 -13.15 -3.92
N LEU A 327 5.49 -14.43 -3.56
CA LEU A 327 4.88 -15.53 -4.33
C LEU A 327 3.65 -16.12 -3.65
N LEU A 328 3.67 -16.25 -2.33
CA LEU A 328 2.63 -16.97 -1.57
C LEU A 328 1.62 -16.05 -0.89
N TYR A 329 2.07 -14.96 -0.29
CA TYR A 329 1.24 -14.09 0.54
C TYR A 329 0.32 -13.13 -0.25
N PRO A 330 0.81 -12.32 -1.21
CA PRO A 330 -0.02 -11.36 -1.92
C PRO A 330 -0.82 -12.02 -3.05
N ARG A 331 -1.97 -11.44 -3.35
CA ARG A 331 -2.75 -11.75 -4.56
C ARG A 331 -2.48 -10.70 -5.62
N TYR A 332 -2.23 -11.13 -6.84
CA TYR A 332 -2.00 -10.24 -7.99
C TYR A 332 -3.22 -10.19 -8.90
N PHE A 333 -3.48 -9.01 -9.45
CA PHE A 333 -4.65 -8.76 -10.28
C PHE A 333 -4.30 -7.91 -11.50
N ASP A 334 -4.92 -8.21 -12.63
CA ASP A 334 -5.03 -7.28 -13.74
C ASP A 334 -6.08 -6.21 -13.40
N PRO A 335 -5.72 -4.91 -13.29
CA PRO A 335 -6.66 -3.83 -13.04
C PRO A 335 -7.78 -3.70 -14.06
N GLN A 336 -7.55 -4.08 -15.32
CA GLN A 336 -8.53 -3.91 -16.38
C GLN A 336 -9.56 -5.04 -16.35
N SER A 337 -9.11 -6.29 -16.36
CA SER A 337 -10.00 -7.46 -16.43
C SER A 337 -10.44 -7.99 -15.06
N GLY A 338 -9.70 -7.72 -13.99
CA GLY A 338 -9.92 -8.31 -12.67
C GLY A 338 -9.36 -9.70 -12.48
N LYS A 339 -8.78 -10.30 -13.52
CA LYS A 339 -8.22 -11.65 -13.47
C LYS A 339 -7.06 -11.71 -12.48
N SER A 340 -6.98 -12.83 -11.77
CA SER A 340 -5.80 -13.15 -10.98
C SER A 340 -4.60 -13.35 -11.90
N LEU A 341 -3.47 -12.79 -11.49
CA LEU A 341 -2.18 -12.93 -12.16
C LEU A 341 -1.20 -13.69 -11.25
N SER A 342 -0.13 -14.17 -11.85
CA SER A 342 1.10 -14.53 -11.15
C SER A 342 1.97 -13.30 -10.88
N PHE A 343 2.97 -13.47 -10.02
CA PHE A 343 4.03 -12.49 -9.80
C PHE A 343 4.75 -12.17 -11.13
N GLU A 344 5.10 -13.19 -11.90
CA GLU A 344 5.85 -13.07 -13.14
C GLU A 344 5.06 -12.28 -14.20
N GLU A 345 3.79 -12.61 -14.41
CA GLU A 345 2.91 -11.87 -15.33
C GLU A 345 2.77 -10.40 -14.91
N THR A 346 2.71 -10.14 -13.61
CA THR A 346 2.61 -8.77 -13.09
C THR A 346 3.89 -7.98 -13.37
N VAL A 347 5.07 -8.54 -13.07
CA VAL A 347 6.35 -7.88 -13.33
C VAL A 347 6.58 -7.69 -14.83
N GLU A 348 6.24 -8.67 -15.65
CA GLU A 348 6.32 -8.56 -17.11
C GLU A 348 5.40 -7.45 -17.65
N GLY A 349 4.17 -7.36 -17.14
CA GLY A 349 3.22 -6.29 -17.49
C GLY A 349 3.77 -4.89 -17.17
N ILE A 350 4.39 -4.72 -15.99
CA ILE A 350 5.04 -3.46 -15.60
C ILE A 350 6.23 -3.15 -16.53
N SER A 351 7.10 -4.13 -16.77
CA SER A 351 8.27 -3.97 -17.63
C SER A 351 7.88 -3.55 -19.06
N ARG A 352 6.86 -4.22 -19.62
CA ARG A 352 6.32 -3.91 -20.96
C ARG A 352 5.75 -2.50 -21.04
N TYR A 353 5.09 -2.02 -19.99
CA TYR A 353 4.61 -0.64 -19.93
C TYR A 353 5.78 0.36 -20.01
N PHE A 354 6.84 0.17 -19.22
CA PHE A 354 8.00 1.06 -19.25
C PHE A 354 8.72 1.04 -20.60
N ALA A 355 8.78 -0.12 -21.24
CA ALA A 355 9.35 -0.27 -22.58
C ALA A 355 8.53 0.46 -23.66
N THR A 356 7.21 0.56 -23.49
CA THR A 356 6.31 1.08 -24.54
C THR A 356 5.87 2.54 -24.34
N ARG A 357 6.08 3.14 -23.16
CA ARG A 357 5.72 4.54 -22.82
C ARG A 357 4.29 4.95 -23.21
N ARG A 358 3.35 4.00 -23.33
CA ARG A 358 1.95 4.35 -23.52
C ARG A 358 1.41 4.83 -22.18
N GLU A 359 0.83 6.03 -22.14
CA GLU A 359 0.04 6.47 -20.98
C GLU A 359 -0.99 5.38 -20.66
N PRO A 360 -1.24 5.07 -19.38
CA PRO A 360 -2.26 4.10 -19.05
C PRO A 360 -3.60 4.71 -19.45
N ASP A 361 -4.47 3.92 -20.08
CA ASP A 361 -5.91 4.17 -20.01
C ASP A 361 -6.33 3.99 -18.54
N LEU A 362 -6.15 5.04 -17.74
CA LEU A 362 -6.63 5.07 -16.36
C LEU A 362 -8.13 4.77 -16.37
N PRO A 363 -8.64 3.94 -15.45
CA PRO A 363 -10.06 3.65 -15.38
C PRO A 363 -10.83 4.97 -15.32
N ARG A 364 -11.71 5.19 -16.31
CA ARG A 364 -12.56 6.38 -16.40
C ARG A 364 -13.30 6.51 -15.08
N HIS A 365 -13.06 7.62 -14.38
CA HIS A 365 -13.66 7.91 -13.08
C HIS A 365 -15.19 7.76 -13.14
N SER A 366 -15.79 7.25 -12.06
CA SER A 366 -17.24 7.34 -11.88
C SER A 366 -17.66 8.80 -12.03
N PRO A 367 -18.65 9.13 -12.88
CA PRO A 367 -19.07 10.52 -13.04
C PRO A 367 -19.59 11.00 -11.69
N GLY A 368 -18.91 11.99 -11.12
CA GLY A 368 -19.32 12.64 -9.88
C GLY A 368 -20.74 13.23 -10.00
N PRO A 369 -21.29 13.79 -8.91
CA PRO A 369 -22.63 14.32 -8.90
C PRO A 369 -22.79 15.38 -9.99
N LYS A 370 -23.62 15.07 -11.00
CA LYS A 370 -23.97 16.00 -12.08
C LYS A 370 -24.60 17.25 -11.47
N TRP A 371 -24.30 18.41 -12.05
CA TRP A 371 -24.92 19.66 -11.64
C TRP A 371 -26.44 19.54 -11.68
N ARG A 372 -27.09 20.02 -10.62
CA ARG A 372 -28.54 20.14 -10.51
C ARG A 372 -28.85 21.46 -9.82
N ALA A 373 -29.90 22.15 -10.29
CA ALA A 373 -30.40 23.40 -9.68
C ALA A 373 -30.84 23.22 -8.21
N TRP A 374 -31.08 21.98 -7.79
CA TRP A 374 -31.41 21.59 -6.42
C TRP A 374 -30.54 20.38 -6.03
N GLY A 375 -29.99 20.38 -4.81
CA GLY A 375 -29.30 19.23 -4.23
C GLY A 375 -27.86 19.51 -3.76
N PRO A 376 -26.86 18.67 -4.10
CA PRO A 376 -25.51 18.66 -3.49
C PRO A 376 -24.76 20.00 -3.51
N TYR A 377 -25.05 20.85 -4.50
CA TYR A 377 -24.47 22.18 -4.68
C TYR A 377 -25.30 23.32 -4.04
N GLY A 378 -26.26 22.98 -3.20
CA GLY A 378 -27.17 23.91 -2.52
C GLY A 378 -28.36 24.34 -3.38
N VAL A 379 -29.20 25.18 -2.79
CA VAL A 379 -30.38 25.78 -3.45
C VAL A 379 -29.92 26.68 -4.59
N LEU A 380 -30.43 26.47 -5.80
CA LEU A 380 -29.99 27.08 -7.07
C LEU A 380 -28.58 26.70 -7.53
N GLY A 381 -27.97 25.69 -6.89
CA GLY A 381 -26.69 25.12 -7.29
C GLY A 381 -25.49 26.04 -7.14
N TRP A 382 -25.60 27.30 -6.68
CA TRP A 382 -24.56 28.34 -6.74
C TRP A 382 -23.15 27.92 -6.29
N ARG A 383 -23.03 26.91 -5.43
CA ARG A 383 -21.73 26.36 -5.00
C ARG A 383 -20.93 25.70 -6.13
N HIS A 384 -21.57 25.39 -7.27
CA HIS A 384 -20.85 24.97 -8.48
C HIS A 384 -19.95 26.09 -9.03
N LEU A 385 -20.31 27.36 -8.82
CA LEU A 385 -19.55 28.52 -9.31
C LEU A 385 -18.28 28.76 -8.49
N ILE A 386 -18.24 28.30 -7.23
CA ILE A 386 -17.03 28.41 -6.38
C ILE A 386 -16.05 27.24 -6.63
N THR A 387 -16.51 26.14 -7.23
CA THR A 387 -15.67 24.95 -7.51
C THR A 387 -14.44 25.28 -8.36
N PRO A 388 -14.51 26.06 -9.46
CA PRO A 388 -13.30 26.45 -10.21
C PRO A 388 -12.30 27.23 -9.36
N LEU A 389 -12.78 28.10 -8.47
CA LEU A 389 -11.96 28.95 -7.62
C LEU A 389 -11.28 28.18 -6.49
N LEU A 390 -12.04 27.30 -5.83
CA LEU A 390 -11.51 26.35 -4.86
C LEU A 390 -10.54 25.36 -5.51
N ALA A 391 -10.76 24.94 -6.75
CA ALA A 391 -9.84 24.06 -7.47
C ALA A 391 -8.45 24.70 -7.68
N MET A 392 -8.37 26.02 -7.86
CA MET A 392 -7.09 26.73 -7.90
C MET A 392 -6.36 26.67 -6.55
N ILE A 393 -7.11 26.79 -5.45
CA ILE A 393 -6.56 26.68 -4.09
C ILE A 393 -6.10 25.24 -3.81
N VAL A 394 -6.93 24.24 -4.15
CA VAL A 394 -6.57 22.81 -4.06
C VAL A 394 -5.31 22.52 -4.88
N SER A 395 -5.19 23.07 -6.09
CA SER A 395 -3.99 22.89 -6.92
C SER A 395 -2.73 23.51 -6.31
N LYS A 396 -2.86 24.60 -5.53
CA LYS A 396 -1.74 25.26 -4.85
C LYS A 396 -1.31 24.55 -3.57
N ILE A 397 -2.26 23.94 -2.86
CA ILE A 397 -2.00 23.20 -1.62
C ILE A 397 -1.53 21.77 -1.92
N GLY A 398 -2.12 21.13 -2.94
CA GLY A 398 -1.76 19.80 -3.43
C GLY A 398 -1.09 19.89 -4.79
N ASN A 399 -1.71 19.30 -5.81
CA ASN A 399 -1.22 19.32 -7.18
C ASN A 399 -2.38 19.48 -8.19
N SER A 400 -2.03 19.60 -9.48
CA SER A 400 -3.00 19.77 -10.58
C SER A 400 -3.96 18.58 -10.72
N HIS A 401 -3.53 17.38 -10.33
CA HIS A 401 -4.36 16.18 -10.36
C HIS A 401 -5.43 16.18 -9.26
N ASP A 402 -5.09 16.61 -8.05
CA ASP A 402 -6.04 16.77 -6.94
C ASP A 402 -7.12 17.82 -7.28
N ALA A 403 -6.74 18.89 -7.99
CA ALA A 403 -7.68 19.89 -8.48
C ALA A 403 -8.62 19.33 -9.56
N ALA A 404 -8.14 18.46 -10.44
CA ALA A 404 -8.97 17.79 -11.43
C ALA A 404 -9.98 16.85 -10.76
N ILE A 405 -9.54 16.08 -9.76
CA ILE A 405 -10.41 15.22 -8.95
C ILE A 405 -11.48 16.06 -8.23
N PHE A 406 -11.06 17.12 -7.56
CA PHE A 406 -11.97 17.99 -6.84
C PHE A 406 -13.06 18.56 -7.74
N ARG A 407 -12.72 18.96 -8.98
CA ARG A 407 -13.72 19.45 -9.94
C ARG A 407 -14.76 18.41 -10.34
N GLN A 408 -14.38 17.13 -10.35
CA GLN A 408 -15.28 16.03 -10.74
C GLN A 408 -16.28 15.71 -9.63
N ASP A 409 -15.80 15.61 -8.38
CA ASP A 409 -16.65 15.34 -7.23
C ASP A 409 -16.16 16.11 -5.98
N PRO A 410 -16.58 17.38 -5.84
CA PRO A 410 -16.17 18.22 -4.70
C PRO A 410 -16.56 17.64 -3.34
N ILE A 411 -17.69 16.93 -3.28
CA ILE A 411 -18.24 16.36 -2.06
C ILE A 411 -17.37 15.20 -1.62
N LEU A 412 -17.23 14.19 -2.49
CA LEU A 412 -16.46 13.01 -2.17
C LEU A 412 -15.00 13.36 -1.92
N PHE A 413 -14.44 14.31 -2.68
CA PHE A 413 -13.09 14.83 -2.45
C PHE A 413 -12.91 15.27 -0.99
N PHE A 414 -13.77 16.18 -0.50
CA PHE A 414 -13.65 16.65 0.88
C PHE A 414 -13.95 15.57 1.92
N ARG A 415 -14.89 14.64 1.64
CA ARG A 415 -15.25 13.56 2.58
C ARG A 415 -14.11 12.56 2.77
N GLU A 416 -13.29 12.36 1.75
CA GLU A 416 -12.17 11.40 1.77
C GLU A 416 -10.86 11.96 2.32
N LEU A 417 -10.74 13.29 2.50
CA LEU A 417 -9.53 13.91 3.03
C LEU A 417 -9.17 13.35 4.41
N SER A 418 -7.88 13.10 4.64
CA SER A 418 -7.35 12.59 5.91
C SER A 418 -7.56 13.56 7.07
N ASN A 419 -7.47 14.87 6.81
CA ASN A 419 -7.59 15.91 7.83
C ASN A 419 -9.06 16.17 8.22
N PRO A 420 -9.46 15.97 9.50
CA PRO A 420 -10.84 16.18 9.95
C PRO A 420 -11.32 17.63 9.79
N ARG A 421 -10.44 18.63 9.88
CA ARG A 421 -10.80 20.04 9.67
C ARG A 421 -11.21 20.29 8.23
N PHE A 422 -10.49 19.72 7.27
CA PHE A 422 -10.87 19.84 5.86
C PHE A 422 -12.16 19.08 5.55
N ARG A 423 -12.39 17.91 6.17
CA ARG A 423 -13.68 17.21 6.07
C ARG A 423 -14.83 18.08 6.61
N LEU A 424 -14.62 18.76 7.74
CA LEU A 424 -15.62 19.67 8.33
C LEU A 424 -15.91 20.87 7.42
N ILE A 425 -14.86 21.51 6.89
CA ILE A 425 -15.01 22.59 5.90
C ILE A 425 -15.82 22.10 4.70
N GLY A 426 -15.52 20.91 4.19
CA GLY A 426 -16.30 20.29 3.13
C GLY A 426 -17.76 20.02 3.50
N ARG A 427 -18.09 19.67 4.75
CA ARG A 427 -19.48 19.54 5.24
C ARG A 427 -20.20 20.88 5.24
N ILE A 428 -19.50 21.98 5.50
CA ILE A 428 -20.08 23.33 5.49
C ILE A 428 -20.28 23.82 4.04
N ILE A 429 -19.27 23.64 3.20
CA ILE A 429 -19.30 24.08 1.80
C ILE A 429 -20.27 23.22 1.00
N TYR A 430 -20.24 21.90 1.15
CA TYR A 430 -21.13 20.96 0.46
C TYR A 430 -21.90 20.07 1.47
N PRO A 431 -23.04 20.56 1.99
CA PRO A 431 -23.77 19.91 3.08
C PRO A 431 -24.63 18.71 2.64
N PHE A 432 -25.06 18.65 1.38
CA PHE A 432 -26.03 17.66 0.89
C PHE A 432 -25.38 16.49 0.13
N GLY A 433 -24.48 15.76 0.79
CA GLY A 433 -23.68 14.72 0.15
C GLY A 433 -23.18 13.64 1.08
#